data_AF-A0A9D4NCB2-F1
#
_entry.id   AF-A0A9D4NCB2-F1
#
_cell.length_a   1.000
_cell.length_b   1.000
_cell.length_c   1.000
_cell.angle_alpha   90.00
_cell.angle_beta   90.00
_cell.angle_gamma   90.00
#
_symmetry.space_group_name_H-M   'P 1'
#
loop_
_entity.id
_entity.type
_entity.pdbx_description
1 polymer ?
#
loop_
_entity_poly.entity_id
_entity_poly.type
_entity_poly.pdbx_seq_one_letter_code
_entity_poly.pdbx_strand_id
1 'polypeptide(L)'
;MGIYISSSVPVSVFVMSSSRASGDTFLAFPLDALGTEYDILAYLSWKSGYLSEVVFDAPFDGTIVNMTVENQSTVVTLDRLDQYQMLTTTQTLTGALVSSNKPIAVFSAASCDTGIWRKKWSLHI
;
A
#
# COMPACT_ATOMS: atom_id res chain seq x y z
N MET A 1 4.80 8.14 -1.52
CA MET A 1 4.28 9.53 -1.59
C MET A 1 2.89 9.45 -2.18
N GLY A 2 1.88 9.89 -1.42
CA GLY A 2 0.47 9.94 -1.85
C GLY A 2 0.08 11.26 -2.51
N ILE A 3 -1.13 11.31 -3.05
CA ILE A 3 -1.77 12.51 -3.62
C ILE A 3 -3.11 12.73 -2.91
N TYR A 4 -3.34 13.94 -2.41
CA TYR A 4 -4.62 14.32 -1.80
C TYR A 4 -5.44 15.19 -2.76
N ILE A 5 -6.69 14.79 -3.00
CA ILE A 5 -7.63 15.50 -3.87
C ILE A 5 -8.84 15.90 -3.05
N SER A 6 -9.26 17.15 -3.17
CA SER A 6 -10.43 17.70 -2.50
C SER A 6 -11.44 18.20 -3.52
N SER A 7 -12.71 17.92 -3.27
CA SER A 7 -13.84 18.37 -4.08
C SER A 7 -15.02 18.69 -3.16
N SER A 8 -15.79 19.73 -3.51
CA SER A 8 -17.02 20.10 -2.80
C SER A 8 -18.23 19.25 -3.22
N VAL A 9 -18.08 18.42 -4.25
CA VAL A 9 -19.10 17.49 -4.74
C VAL A 9 -18.49 16.09 -4.93
N PRO A 10 -19.30 15.02 -4.87
CA PRO A 10 -18.81 13.67 -5.14
C PRO A 10 -18.19 13.57 -6.53
N VAL A 11 -16.97 13.04 -6.60
CA VAL A 11 -16.23 12.80 -7.85
C VAL A 11 -15.59 11.43 -7.82
N SER A 12 -15.52 10.77 -8.98
CA SER A 12 -14.70 9.59 -9.18
C SER A 12 -13.39 10.01 -9.83
N VAL A 13 -12.26 9.66 -9.22
CA VAL A 13 -10.94 9.99 -9.76
C VAL A 13 -10.23 8.71 -10.18
N PHE A 14 -9.92 8.62 -11.47
CA PHE A 14 -9.06 7.58 -12.03
C PHE A 14 -7.69 8.18 -12.30
N VAL A 15 -6.66 7.53 -11.77
CA VAL A 15 -5.27 7.96 -11.97
C VAL A 15 -4.59 6.92 -12.85
N MET A 16 -3.97 7.39 -13.93
CA MET A 16 -3.29 6.53 -14.90
C MET A 16 -1.83 6.95 -15.02
N SER A 17 -0.94 5.97 -14.95
CA SER A 17 0.46 6.10 -15.33
C SER A 17 0.68 5.30 -16.61
N SER A 18 1.18 5.92 -17.66
CA SER A 18 1.39 5.26 -18.95
C SER A 18 2.80 5.48 -19.49
N SER A 19 3.41 4.41 -20.00
CA SER A 19 4.62 4.42 -20.82
C SER A 19 4.30 3.93 -22.23
N ARG A 20 5.28 3.93 -23.15
CA ARG A 20 5.06 3.51 -24.55
C ARG A 20 4.57 2.07 -24.71
N ALA A 21 4.81 1.19 -23.73
CA ALA A 21 4.48 -0.24 -23.80
C ALA A 21 3.76 -0.79 -22.56
N SER A 22 3.41 0.04 -21.58
CA SER A 22 2.67 -0.36 -20.36
C SER A 22 1.80 0.78 -19.85
N GLY A 23 0.74 0.46 -19.13
CA GLY A 23 -0.06 1.46 -18.41
C GLY A 23 -0.73 0.84 -17.20
N ASP A 24 -0.68 1.55 -16.08
CA ASP A 24 -1.29 1.18 -14.81
C ASP A 24 -2.37 2.21 -14.49
N THR A 25 -3.52 1.74 -14.03
CA THR A 25 -4.63 2.61 -13.62
C THR A 25 -5.10 2.21 -12.23
N PHE A 26 -5.35 3.19 -11.37
CA PHE A 26 -6.01 2.96 -10.09
C PHE A 26 -7.20 3.92 -9.91
N LEU A 27 -8.20 3.45 -9.16
CA LEU A 27 -9.30 4.26 -8.68
C LEU A 27 -8.91 4.85 -7.32
N ALA A 28 -8.89 6.18 -7.21
CA ALA A 28 -8.66 6.82 -5.92
C ALA A 28 -9.90 6.64 -5.04
N PHE A 29 -9.71 6.11 -3.84
CA PHE A 29 -10.78 5.95 -2.87
C PHE A 29 -11.04 7.25 -2.11
N PRO A 30 -12.30 7.62 -1.86
CA PRO A 30 -12.62 8.72 -0.96
C PRO A 30 -12.24 8.33 0.48
N LEU A 31 -11.85 9.32 1.29
CA LEU A 31 -11.30 9.06 2.63
C LEU A 31 -12.31 8.43 3.59
N ASP A 32 -13.61 8.68 3.39
CA ASP A 32 -14.69 8.12 4.20
C ASP A 32 -15.00 6.65 3.87
N ALA A 33 -14.43 6.10 2.79
CA ALA A 33 -14.49 4.68 2.47
C ALA A 33 -13.34 3.87 3.10
N LEU A 34 -12.35 4.53 3.72
CA LEU A 34 -11.23 3.86 4.37
C LEU A 34 -11.60 3.39 5.77
N GLY A 35 -11.16 2.18 6.12
CA GLY A 35 -11.30 1.59 7.44
C GLY A 35 -10.00 1.67 8.24
N THR A 36 -10.05 1.09 9.44
CA THR A 36 -8.89 0.99 10.33
C THR A 36 -8.39 -0.45 10.50
N GLU A 37 -9.14 -1.43 10.00
CA GLU A 37 -8.86 -2.87 10.14
C GLU A 37 -8.99 -3.56 8.78
N TYR A 38 -8.01 -4.42 8.45
CA TYR A 38 -7.96 -5.13 7.17
C TYR A 38 -7.39 -6.54 7.36
N ASP A 39 -8.00 -7.51 6.68
CA ASP A 39 -7.44 -8.83 6.44
C ASP A 39 -6.68 -8.81 5.12
N ILE A 40 -5.40 -9.21 5.15
CA ILE A 40 -4.58 -9.22 3.95
C ILE A 40 -4.78 -10.50 3.15
N LEU A 41 -5.09 -10.31 1.87
CA LEU A 41 -5.04 -11.35 0.84
C LEU A 41 -3.91 -11.00 -0.12
N ALA A 42 -2.84 -11.79 -0.11
CA ALA A 42 -1.64 -11.49 -0.87
C ALA A 42 -1.18 -12.68 -1.72
N TYR A 43 -0.20 -12.43 -2.57
CA TYR A 43 0.31 -13.44 -3.47
C TYR A 43 1.16 -14.48 -2.72
N LEU A 44 1.08 -15.74 -3.13
CA LEU A 44 1.85 -16.81 -2.50
C LEU A 44 3.32 -16.75 -2.92
N SER A 45 4.17 -16.19 -2.04
CA SER A 45 5.60 -15.96 -2.28
C SER A 45 6.40 -17.21 -2.63
N TRP A 46 5.97 -18.37 -2.13
CA TRP A 46 6.80 -19.59 -2.08
C TRP A 46 6.91 -20.37 -3.41
N LYS A 47 5.97 -20.20 -4.36
CA LYS A 47 5.90 -21.08 -5.55
C LYS A 47 6.15 -20.41 -6.90
N SER A 48 6.21 -19.09 -6.96
CA SER A 48 5.99 -18.33 -8.20
C SER A 48 7.15 -17.43 -8.61
N GLY A 49 8.16 -17.26 -7.75
CA GLY A 49 9.25 -16.29 -7.97
C GLY A 49 8.86 -14.83 -7.73
N TYR A 50 7.59 -14.55 -7.41
CA TYR A 50 7.10 -13.23 -7.02
C TYR A 50 6.90 -13.14 -5.52
N LEU A 51 7.20 -11.99 -4.94
CA LEU A 51 7.10 -11.77 -3.50
C LEU A 51 5.67 -11.36 -3.13
N SER A 52 5.22 -11.75 -1.95
CA SER A 52 4.04 -11.16 -1.34
C SER A 52 4.35 -9.73 -0.92
N GLU A 53 3.42 -8.82 -1.21
CA GLU A 53 3.58 -7.40 -0.94
C GLU A 53 2.34 -6.79 -0.28
N VAL A 54 2.57 -5.86 0.65
CA VAL A 54 1.56 -4.95 1.16
C VAL A 54 2.10 -3.52 1.18
N VAL A 55 1.22 -2.57 0.89
CA VAL A 55 1.50 -1.14 0.86
C VAL A 55 0.46 -0.42 1.71
N PHE A 56 0.95 0.48 2.56
CA PHE A 56 0.14 1.38 3.37
C PHE A 56 0.33 2.81 2.86
N ASP A 57 -0.76 3.55 2.67
CA ASP A 57 -0.74 4.98 2.37
C ASP A 57 -1.57 5.73 3.41
N ALA A 58 -0.93 6.68 4.10
CA ALA A 58 -1.49 7.36 5.26
C ALA A 58 -2.13 8.71 4.86
N PRO A 59 -3.46 8.86 4.98
CA PRO A 59 -4.13 10.14 4.67
C PRO A 59 -4.07 11.16 5.82
N PHE A 60 -3.56 10.77 6.99
CA PHE A 60 -3.49 11.60 8.19
C PHE A 60 -2.12 11.51 8.85
N ASP A 61 -1.68 12.61 9.46
CA ASP A 61 -0.44 12.66 10.23
C ASP A 61 -0.50 11.77 11.46
N GLY A 62 0.63 11.21 11.90
CA GLY A 62 0.72 10.35 13.08
C GLY A 62 -0.22 9.13 13.02
N THR A 63 -0.33 8.51 11.85
CA THR A 63 -1.02 7.23 11.65
C THR A 63 -0.09 6.12 12.10
N ILE A 64 -0.52 5.33 13.09
CA ILE A 64 0.21 4.19 13.62
C ILE A 64 -0.46 2.94 13.06
N VAL A 65 0.30 2.15 12.32
CA VAL A 65 -0.13 0.91 11.69
C VAL A 65 0.52 -0.25 12.41
N ASN A 66 -0.28 -1.23 12.85
CA ASN A 66 0.19 -2.48 13.39
C ASN A 66 -0.26 -3.62 12.48
N MET A 67 0.70 -4.34 11.91
CA MET A 67 0.46 -5.53 11.11
C MET A 67 0.99 -6.75 11.83
N THR A 68 0.17 -7.79 11.97
CA THR A 68 0.57 -9.07 12.57
C THR A 68 0.52 -10.19 11.53
N VAL A 69 1.63 -10.92 11.36
CA VAL A 69 1.74 -12.12 10.52
C VAL A 69 2.25 -13.27 11.38
N GLU A 70 1.51 -14.37 11.50
CA GLU A 70 1.93 -15.58 12.24
C GLU A 70 2.50 -15.29 13.65
N ASN A 71 1.88 -14.35 14.38
CA ASN A 71 2.28 -13.85 15.71
C ASN A 71 3.50 -12.91 15.76
N GLN A 72 4.05 -12.50 14.61
CA GLN A 72 5.04 -11.44 14.52
C GLN A 72 4.35 -10.13 14.17
N SER A 73 4.57 -9.09 14.98
CA SER A 73 3.98 -7.77 14.77
C SER A 73 5.02 -6.76 14.29
N THR A 74 4.66 -6.02 13.25
CA THR A 74 5.42 -4.89 12.73
C THR A 74 4.60 -3.63 12.95
N VAL A 75 5.20 -2.62 13.59
CA VAL A 75 4.59 -1.32 13.82
C VAL A 75 5.30 -0.25 13.01
N VAL A 76 4.53 0.56 12.30
CA VAL A 76 5.05 1.69 11.51
C VAL A 76 4.25 2.94 11.86
N THR A 77 4.95 4.06 11.99
CA THR A 77 4.33 5.39 12.14
C THR A 77 4.51 6.15 10.84
N LEU A 78 3.44 6.73 10.32
CA LEU A 78 3.36 7.42 9.04
C LEU A 78 2.71 8.77 9.22
N ASP A 79 3.23 9.78 8.54
CA ASP A 79 2.57 11.08 8.41
C ASP A 79 1.75 11.15 7.12
N ARG A 80 1.01 12.24 6.92
CA ARG A 80 0.12 12.38 5.78
C ARG A 80 0.91 12.32 4.46
N LEU A 81 0.42 11.53 3.51
CA LEU A 81 1.03 11.19 2.21
C LEU A 81 2.27 10.31 2.29
N ASP A 82 2.65 9.84 3.48
CA ASP A 82 3.67 8.81 3.60
C ASP A 82 3.14 7.47 3.12
N GLN A 83 4.07 6.71 2.53
CA GLN A 83 3.81 5.38 2.05
C GLN A 83 4.83 4.43 2.67
N TYR A 84 4.36 3.28 3.12
CA TYR A 84 5.22 2.19 3.58
C TYR A 84 4.94 0.93 2.76
N GLN A 85 5.99 0.31 2.26
CA GLN A 85 5.93 -0.91 1.47
C GLN A 85 6.66 -2.01 2.22
N MET A 86 5.99 -3.15 2.40
CA MET A 86 6.60 -4.36 2.93
C MET A 86 6.54 -5.48 1.90
N LEU A 87 7.72 -6.06 1.67
CA LEU A 87 7.94 -7.18 0.77
C LEU A 87 8.50 -8.34 1.58
N THR A 88 8.06 -9.56 1.29
CA THR A 88 8.60 -10.75 1.95
C THR A 88 9.01 -11.84 0.96
N THR A 89 10.18 -12.42 1.22
CA THR A 89 10.79 -13.49 0.42
C THR A 89 10.59 -14.88 1.00
N THR A 90 10.22 -14.97 2.27
CA THR A 90 10.22 -16.23 3.03
C THR A 90 8.83 -16.63 3.53
N GLN A 91 7.92 -15.68 3.69
CA GLN A 91 6.57 -15.91 4.19
C GLN A 91 5.51 -15.33 3.23
N THR A 92 4.28 -15.83 3.34
CA THR A 92 3.12 -15.23 2.67
C THR A 92 2.52 -14.16 3.60
N LEU A 93 2.01 -13.06 3.06
CA LEU A 93 1.27 -12.08 3.86
C LEU A 93 -0.22 -12.38 3.93
N THR A 94 -0.70 -13.40 3.21
CA THR A 94 -2.11 -13.82 3.31
C THR A 94 -2.45 -14.24 4.73
N GLY A 95 -3.54 -13.68 5.27
CA GLY A 95 -3.95 -13.87 6.65
C GLY A 95 -3.27 -12.91 7.64
N ALA A 96 -2.45 -11.97 7.17
CA ALA A 96 -1.98 -10.90 8.02
C ALA A 96 -3.14 -10.00 8.46
N LEU A 97 -3.13 -9.61 9.73
CA LEU A 97 -4.10 -8.69 10.31
C LEU A 97 -3.48 -7.30 10.38
N VAL A 98 -4.12 -6.31 9.77
CA VAL A 98 -3.70 -4.91 9.85
C VAL A 98 -4.70 -4.15 10.69
N SER A 99 -4.18 -3.36 11.63
CA SER A 99 -4.95 -2.42 12.45
C SER A 99 -4.24 -1.07 12.45
N SER A 100 -5.01 0.01 12.60
CA SER A 100 -4.47 1.37 12.63
C SER A 100 -5.28 2.28 13.56
N ASN A 101 -4.64 3.31 14.09
CA ASN A 101 -5.31 4.29 14.96
C ASN A 101 -6.16 5.32 14.19
N LYS A 102 -6.03 5.37 12.85
CA LYS A 102 -6.69 6.31 11.94
C LYS A 102 -6.96 5.62 10.60
N PRO A 103 -7.99 6.01 9.83
CA PRO A 103 -8.28 5.38 8.55
C PRO A 103 -7.07 5.38 7.62
N ILE A 104 -6.84 4.26 6.93
CA ILE A 104 -5.65 4.06 6.10
C ILE A 104 -5.98 3.31 4.82
N ALA A 105 -5.29 3.60 3.72
CA ALA A 105 -5.41 2.81 2.51
C ALA A 105 -4.41 1.63 2.55
N VAL A 106 -4.90 0.44 2.25
CA VAL A 106 -4.12 -0.80 2.25
C VAL A 106 -4.25 -1.48 0.89
N PHE A 107 -3.12 -1.79 0.27
CA PHE A 107 -3.05 -2.52 -0.99
C PHE A 107 -2.16 -3.76 -0.80
N SER A 108 -2.63 -4.93 -1.22
CA SER A 108 -1.85 -6.17 -1.16
C SER A 108 -1.86 -6.88 -2.51
N ALA A 109 -0.68 -7.35 -2.95
CA ALA A 109 -0.53 -7.95 -4.28
C ALA A 109 0.74 -8.82 -4.39
N ALA A 110 1.07 -9.19 -5.62
CA ALA A 110 2.38 -9.74 -5.99
C ALA A 110 3.37 -8.60 -6.27
N SER A 111 4.66 -8.84 -6.05
CA SER A 111 5.71 -7.84 -6.30
C SER A 111 5.89 -7.38 -7.75
N CYS A 112 5.19 -7.98 -8.70
CA CYS A 112 5.15 -7.55 -10.10
C CYS A 112 4.00 -6.55 -10.37
N ASP A 113 3.06 -6.44 -9.44
CA ASP A 113 1.72 -5.87 -9.67
C ASP A 113 1.52 -4.50 -9.01
N THR A 114 2.25 -4.19 -7.92
CA THR A 114 2.06 -2.90 -7.24
C THR A 114 2.57 -1.69 -8.02
N GLY A 115 3.22 -1.87 -9.18
CA GLY A 115 3.68 -0.78 -10.04
C GLY A 115 4.70 0.16 -9.38
N ILE A 116 5.15 -0.13 -8.15
CA ILE A 116 6.17 0.64 -7.43
C ILE A 116 7.53 0.26 -8.03
N TRP A 117 7.88 0.94 -9.11
CA TRP A 117 9.17 0.79 -9.78
C TRP A 117 10.31 0.96 -8.77
N ARG A 118 11.22 -0.02 -8.73
CA ARG A 118 12.52 0.07 -8.04
C ARG A 118 13.43 1.11 -8.70
N LYS A 119 13.05 2.40 -8.73
CA LYS A 119 13.99 3.47 -9.04
C LYS A 119 14.72 3.83 -7.76
N LYS A 120 15.87 3.16 -7.58
CA LYS A 120 16.94 3.60 -6.69
C LYS A 120 17.43 4.96 -7.21
N TRP A 121 16.82 6.05 -6.77
CA TRP A 121 17.39 7.38 -6.98
C TRP A 121 18.56 7.54 -6.02
N SER A 122 19.76 7.20 -6.50
CA SER A 122 20.99 7.58 -5.82
C SER A 122 21.26 9.05 -6.14
N LEU A 123 20.76 9.96 -5.30
CA LEU A 123 21.21 11.34 -5.29
C LEU A 123 22.67 11.34 -4.81
N HIS A 124 23.60 11.43 -5.76
CA HIS A 124 24.97 11.82 -5.45
C HIS A 124 24.94 13.34 -5.32
N ILE A 125 25.10 13.81 -4.09
CA ILE A 125 25.53 15.18 -3.80
C ILE A 125 27.05 15.15 -3.75
#